data_AF-A0A9P9G7U5-F1
#
_entry.id   AF-A0A9P9G7U5-F1
#
_cell.length_a   1.000
_cell.length_b   1.000
_cell.length_c   1.000
_cell.angle_alpha   90.00
_cell.angle_beta   90.00
_cell.angle_gamma   90.00
#
_symmetry.space_group_name_H-M   'P 1'
#
loop_
_entity.id
_entity.type
_entity.pdbx_description
1 polymer ?
#
loop_
_entity_poly.entity_id
_entity_poly.type
_entity_poly.pdbx_seq_one_letter_code
_entity_poly.pdbx_strand_id
1 'polypeptide(L)'
;SQNFPANLPPVFREIWEGVGYSHPALKLALLAFAAVNNADYPRELNYPKDAVELYSCALKAMAECMRNHLSNASVTDGVVLLAILTLLSMLEMSFGSFLGGITHCKQAHSMMETCIQQLGSLEISCRMIRAWVPIKCWYSLQCAPWEDMSHPLPMRVRNALWDILSSSADSSAKLLALFCTARKLSMQLIFCRLVGTDVSSKTYCSWSRQLQLTENQAPKQEAFAAMSEQDAIVGLAIVRARLDQWHDHQEVSDMPTVKAKSAPQQPQVSLPRSIQSGPLVFQSPRSASNYLRYLAAQALASTERLE
;
A
#
# COMPACT_ATOMS: atom_id res chain seq x y z
N SER A 1 -8.43 24.02 -14.36
CA SER A 1 -8.89 22.68 -14.78
C SER A 1 -8.11 22.11 -15.97
N GLN A 2 -7.73 22.91 -16.99
CA GLN A 2 -7.09 22.38 -18.23
C GLN A 2 -5.70 21.73 -18.09
N ASN A 3 -4.97 21.93 -16.96
CA ASN A 3 -3.63 21.36 -16.75
C ASN A 3 -3.55 20.38 -15.55
N PHE A 4 -4.67 19.75 -15.15
CA PHE A 4 -4.65 18.80 -14.03
C PHE A 4 -4.01 17.46 -14.47
N PRO A 5 -3.08 16.87 -13.68
CA PRO A 5 -2.41 15.63 -14.08
C PRO A 5 -3.41 14.48 -14.31
N ALA A 6 -3.45 13.93 -15.54
CA ALA A 6 -4.40 12.90 -15.93
C ALA A 6 -4.17 11.54 -15.22
N ASN A 7 -2.94 11.29 -14.76
CA ASN A 7 -2.55 10.03 -14.11
C ASN A 7 -2.89 9.97 -12.62
N LEU A 8 -3.44 11.04 -12.04
CA LEU A 8 -3.85 11.05 -10.64
C LEU A 8 -5.27 10.47 -10.47
N PRO A 9 -5.53 9.75 -9.37
CA PRO A 9 -6.88 9.36 -8.99
C PRO A 9 -7.87 10.55 -9.00
N PRO A 10 -9.12 10.36 -9.45
CA PRO A 10 -10.09 11.47 -9.60
C PRO A 10 -10.29 12.32 -8.34
N VAL A 11 -10.17 11.72 -7.15
CA VAL A 11 -10.31 12.41 -5.86
C VAL A 11 -9.35 13.59 -5.70
N PHE A 12 -8.15 13.56 -6.30
CA PHE A 12 -7.24 14.70 -6.23
C PHE A 12 -7.80 15.94 -6.96
N ARG A 13 -8.52 15.74 -8.07
CA ARG A 13 -9.17 16.84 -8.79
C ARG A 13 -10.32 17.41 -7.97
N GLU A 14 -11.12 16.54 -7.37
CA GLU A 14 -12.22 16.95 -6.49
C GLU A 14 -11.71 17.76 -5.29
N ILE A 15 -10.62 17.31 -4.65
CA ILE A 15 -9.98 18.04 -3.56
C ILE A 15 -9.47 19.40 -4.07
N TRP A 16 -8.78 19.43 -5.20
CA TRP A 16 -8.27 20.65 -5.81
C TRP A 16 -9.37 21.66 -6.12
N GLU A 17 -10.50 21.22 -6.69
CA GLU A 17 -11.59 22.10 -7.10
C GLU A 17 -12.52 22.49 -5.94
N GLY A 18 -12.61 21.65 -4.89
CA GLY A 18 -13.49 21.87 -3.75
C GLY A 18 -12.83 22.61 -2.58
N VAL A 19 -11.88 21.96 -1.91
CA VAL A 19 -11.37 22.41 -0.58
C VAL A 19 -9.89 22.81 -0.60
N GLY A 20 -9.15 22.44 -1.64
CA GLY A 20 -7.70 22.55 -1.70
C GLY A 20 -7.16 23.64 -2.65
N TYR A 21 -8.02 24.33 -3.42
CA TYR A 21 -7.60 25.27 -4.46
C TYR A 21 -6.66 26.38 -3.94
N SER A 22 -6.97 26.90 -2.75
CA SER A 22 -6.21 27.97 -2.11
C SER A 22 -4.97 27.47 -1.35
N HIS A 23 -4.77 26.15 -1.22
CA HIS A 23 -3.67 25.61 -0.43
C HIS A 23 -2.36 25.65 -1.22
N PRO A 24 -1.37 26.49 -0.83
CA PRO A 24 -0.16 26.71 -1.62
C PRO A 24 0.67 25.43 -1.79
N ALA A 25 0.80 24.63 -0.73
CA ALA A 25 1.54 23.37 -0.80
C ALA A 25 0.90 22.35 -1.76
N LEU A 26 -0.44 22.25 -1.81
CA LEU A 26 -1.13 21.36 -2.76
C LEU A 26 -0.91 21.81 -4.19
N LYS A 27 -1.04 23.12 -4.45
CA LYS A 27 -0.77 23.69 -5.78
C LYS A 27 0.64 23.37 -6.24
N LEU A 28 1.65 23.60 -5.40
CA LEU A 28 3.05 23.35 -5.71
C LEU A 28 3.34 21.86 -5.92
N ALA A 29 2.77 20.98 -5.09
CA ALA A 29 2.92 19.53 -5.24
C ALA A 29 2.29 19.02 -6.55
N LEU A 30 1.11 19.54 -6.94
CA LEU A 30 0.47 19.21 -8.21
C LEU A 30 1.30 19.70 -9.42
N LEU A 31 1.87 20.90 -9.35
CA LEU A 31 2.76 21.42 -10.39
C LEU A 31 4.05 20.60 -10.51
N ALA A 32 4.67 20.24 -9.38
CA ALA A 32 5.83 19.36 -9.37
C ALA A 32 5.48 17.99 -9.99
N PHE A 33 4.33 17.41 -9.62
CA PHE A 33 3.88 16.14 -10.17
C PHE A 33 3.62 16.21 -11.68
N ALA A 34 2.99 17.29 -12.14
CA ALA A 34 2.77 17.54 -13.57
C ALA A 34 4.10 17.65 -14.33
N ALA A 35 5.08 18.37 -13.79
CA ALA A 35 6.40 18.52 -14.40
C ALA A 35 7.13 17.18 -14.55
N VAL A 36 6.96 16.25 -13.59
CA VAL A 36 7.54 14.90 -13.65
C VAL A 36 6.82 13.97 -14.64
N ASN A 37 5.49 14.08 -14.76
CA ASN A 37 4.68 13.05 -15.42
C ASN A 37 4.10 13.44 -16.78
N ASN A 38 4.15 14.71 -17.19
CA ASN A 38 3.68 15.11 -18.52
C ASN A 38 4.77 14.96 -19.58
N ALA A 39 4.53 14.07 -20.54
CA ALA A 39 5.37 13.94 -21.73
C ALA A 39 5.38 15.21 -22.61
N ASP A 40 4.31 16.00 -22.53
CA ASP A 40 4.09 17.25 -23.28
C ASP A 40 4.55 18.50 -22.51
N TYR A 41 5.13 18.36 -21.31
CA TYR A 41 5.74 19.49 -20.63
C TYR A 41 6.93 19.98 -21.48
N PRO A 42 7.07 21.30 -21.75
CA PRO A 42 8.07 21.78 -22.69
C PRO A 42 9.47 21.27 -22.29
N ARG A 43 10.08 20.45 -23.15
CA ARG A 43 11.47 19.97 -22.98
C ARG A 43 12.52 21.09 -22.99
N GLU A 44 12.07 22.34 -23.17
CA GLU A 44 12.87 23.56 -23.12
C GLU A 44 13.16 24.04 -21.68
N LEU A 45 12.49 23.48 -20.68
CA LEU A 45 12.81 23.64 -19.27
C LEU A 45 13.79 22.54 -18.83
N ASN A 46 14.73 22.88 -17.93
CA ASN A 46 15.79 22.00 -17.46
C ASN A 46 15.23 20.86 -16.58
N TYR A 47 14.51 19.92 -17.19
CA TYR A 47 14.09 18.68 -16.56
C TYR A 47 15.36 17.92 -16.14
N PRO A 48 15.61 17.67 -14.84
CA PRO A 48 14.69 17.50 -13.70
C PRO A 48 14.73 18.59 -12.60
N LYS A 49 15.39 19.72 -12.84
CA LYS A 49 15.64 20.77 -11.84
C LYS A 49 14.36 21.47 -11.38
N ASP A 50 13.48 21.86 -12.30
CA ASP A 50 12.28 22.65 -11.98
C ASP A 50 11.26 21.85 -11.15
N ALA A 51 11.15 20.53 -11.39
CA ALA A 51 10.31 19.65 -10.60
C ALA A 51 10.80 19.54 -9.15
N VAL A 52 12.12 19.45 -8.95
CA VAL A 52 12.74 19.41 -7.62
C VAL A 52 12.59 20.75 -6.90
N GLU A 53 12.69 21.88 -7.61
CA GLU A 53 12.46 23.21 -7.04
C GLU A 53 11.01 23.37 -6.58
N LEU A 54 10.03 23.00 -7.42
CA LEU A 54 8.61 23.01 -7.06
C LEU A 54 8.31 22.08 -5.88
N TYR A 55 8.91 20.89 -5.86
CA TYR A 55 8.83 19.95 -4.75
C TYR A 55 9.39 20.57 -3.45
N SER A 56 10.56 21.19 -3.49
CA SER A 56 11.17 21.89 -2.35
C SER A 56 10.28 23.04 -1.84
N CYS A 57 9.69 23.81 -2.74
CA CYS A 57 8.73 24.85 -2.39
C CYS A 57 7.46 24.27 -1.74
N ALA A 58 6.95 23.13 -2.23
CA ALA A 58 5.81 22.44 -1.63
C ALA A 58 6.11 21.99 -0.19
N LEU A 59 7.30 21.45 0.06
CA LEU A 59 7.75 21.08 1.41
C LEU A 59 7.81 22.27 2.36
N LYS A 60 8.37 23.41 1.91
CA LYS A 60 8.43 24.64 2.71
C LYS A 60 7.04 25.16 3.05
N ALA A 61 6.17 25.26 2.04
CA ALA A 61 4.78 25.68 2.24
C ALA A 61 4.03 24.74 3.18
N MET A 62 4.22 23.43 3.06
CA MET A 62 3.62 22.45 3.98
C MET A 62 4.11 22.65 5.42
N ALA A 63 5.41 22.86 5.62
CA ALA A 63 5.99 23.08 6.94
C ALA A 63 5.46 24.36 7.61
N GLU A 64 5.26 25.43 6.83
CA GLU A 64 4.65 26.68 7.30
C GLU A 64 3.17 26.49 7.67
N CYS A 65 2.40 25.79 6.84
CA CYS A 65 0.98 25.50 7.12
C CYS A 65 0.79 24.57 8.33
N MET A 66 1.59 23.50 8.46
CA MET A 66 1.46 22.51 9.54
C MET A 66 1.81 23.07 10.92
N ARG A 67 2.81 23.96 11.00
CA ARG A 67 3.26 24.52 12.29
C ARG A 67 2.18 25.33 13.00
N ASN A 68 1.21 25.84 12.25
CA ASN A 68 0.18 26.75 12.75
C ASN A 68 -1.19 26.07 13.00
N HIS A 69 -1.41 24.83 12.53
CA HIS A 69 -2.78 24.30 12.37
C HIS A 69 -3.07 22.90 12.93
N LEU A 70 -2.07 22.10 13.34
CA LEU A 70 -2.34 20.70 13.72
C LEU A 70 -3.23 20.52 14.98
N SER A 71 -3.29 21.49 15.89
CA SER A 71 -4.14 21.42 17.09
C SER A 71 -5.60 21.80 16.87
N ASN A 72 -5.93 22.53 15.79
CA ASN A 72 -7.28 23.02 15.46
C ASN A 72 -7.70 22.71 14.01
N ALA A 73 -6.99 21.81 13.32
CA ALA A 73 -7.22 21.51 11.91
C ALA A 73 -8.63 20.97 11.68
N SER A 74 -9.31 21.53 10.68
CA SER A 74 -10.60 21.01 10.23
C SER A 74 -10.43 19.66 9.53
N VAL A 75 -11.51 18.88 9.40
CA VAL A 75 -11.50 17.63 8.63
C VAL A 75 -11.08 17.88 7.17
N THR A 76 -11.43 19.04 6.62
CA THR A 76 -11.04 19.49 5.28
C THR A 76 -9.54 19.74 5.17
N ASP A 77 -8.91 20.31 6.20
CA ASP A 77 -7.45 20.46 6.22
C ASP A 77 -6.77 19.08 6.27
N GLY A 78 -7.33 18.14 7.03
CA GLY A 78 -6.85 16.76 7.09
C GLY A 78 -6.87 16.05 5.73
N VAL A 79 -7.93 16.21 4.93
CA VAL A 79 -7.99 15.58 3.60
C VAL A 79 -7.03 16.23 2.60
N VAL A 80 -6.86 17.57 2.66
CA VAL A 80 -5.90 18.29 1.81
C VAL A 80 -4.48 17.88 2.17
N LEU A 81 -4.18 17.75 3.46
CA LEU A 81 -2.89 17.31 3.96
C LEU A 81 -2.55 15.89 3.52
N LEU A 82 -3.52 14.97 3.59
CA LEU A 82 -3.36 13.62 3.08
C LEU A 82 -3.05 13.62 1.57
N ALA A 83 -3.73 14.45 0.79
CA ALA A 83 -3.47 14.59 -0.63
C ALA A 83 -2.06 15.10 -0.91
N ILE A 84 -1.62 16.14 -0.19
CA ILE A 84 -0.25 16.68 -0.28
C ILE A 84 0.77 15.57 0.02
N LEU A 85 0.65 14.90 1.17
CA LEU A 85 1.58 13.84 1.58
C LEU A 85 1.61 12.69 0.58
N THR A 86 0.46 12.34 0.00
CA THR A 86 0.39 11.30 -1.04
C THR A 86 1.12 11.72 -2.32
N LEU A 87 0.94 12.98 -2.77
CA LEU A 87 1.68 13.52 -3.93
C LEU A 87 3.19 13.57 -3.67
N LEU A 88 3.61 14.01 -2.49
CA LEU A 88 5.02 14.03 -2.11
C LEU A 88 5.59 12.61 -2.10
N SER A 89 4.87 11.62 -1.54
CA SER A 89 5.28 10.21 -1.62
C SER A 89 5.42 9.70 -3.06
N MET A 90 4.54 10.09 -3.99
CA MET A 90 4.62 9.70 -5.40
C MET A 90 5.78 10.40 -6.13
N LEU A 91 6.06 11.66 -5.80
CA LEU A 91 7.22 12.40 -6.30
C LEU A 91 8.52 11.74 -5.85
N GLU A 92 8.61 11.37 -4.57
CA GLU A 92 9.77 10.65 -4.03
C GLU A 92 10.00 9.30 -4.72
N MET A 93 8.93 8.57 -5.08
CA MET A 93 9.06 7.37 -5.93
C MET A 93 9.67 7.70 -7.30
N SER A 94 9.25 8.81 -7.89
CA SER A 94 9.74 9.26 -9.21
C SER A 94 11.19 9.75 -9.16
N PHE A 95 11.61 10.32 -8.03
CA PHE A 95 12.98 10.75 -7.77
C PHE A 95 13.90 9.62 -7.27
N GLY A 96 13.36 8.43 -7.01
CA GLY A 96 14.12 7.30 -6.48
C GLY A 96 14.51 7.44 -4.99
N SER A 97 13.84 8.32 -4.25
CA SER A 97 14.13 8.63 -2.86
C SER A 97 13.22 7.84 -1.93
N PHE A 98 13.71 6.68 -1.50
CA PHE A 98 12.97 5.80 -0.59
C PHE A 98 12.72 6.44 0.79
N LEU A 99 13.75 7.06 1.38
CA LEU A 99 13.67 7.63 2.73
C LEU A 99 12.69 8.81 2.81
N GLY A 100 12.67 9.68 1.80
CA GLY A 100 11.73 10.80 1.73
C GLY A 100 10.29 10.31 1.64
N GLY A 101 10.04 9.33 0.78
CA GLY A 101 8.74 8.67 0.64
C GLY A 101 8.22 8.02 1.93
N ILE A 102 9.09 7.28 2.63
CA ILE A 102 8.77 6.70 3.95
C ILE A 102 8.46 7.79 4.97
N THR A 103 9.18 8.91 4.94
CA THR A 103 8.96 10.04 5.84
C THR A 103 7.54 10.61 5.67
N HIS A 104 7.10 10.83 4.43
CA HIS A 104 5.73 11.27 4.15
C HIS A 104 4.67 10.22 4.54
N CYS A 105 4.96 8.94 4.34
CA CYS A 105 4.08 7.87 4.81
C CYS A 105 3.96 7.86 6.35
N LYS A 106 5.04 8.15 7.09
CA LYS A 106 5.01 8.29 8.56
C LYS A 106 4.18 9.50 8.99
N GLN A 107 4.31 10.63 8.29
CA GLN A 107 3.49 11.82 8.54
C GLN A 107 2.01 11.53 8.30
N ALA A 108 1.67 10.85 7.20
CA ALA A 108 0.30 10.43 6.91
C ALA A 108 -0.22 9.46 7.96
N HIS A 109 0.60 8.49 8.39
CA HIS A 109 0.27 7.54 9.46
C HIS A 109 -0.11 8.28 10.75
N SER A 110 0.75 9.18 11.24
CA SER A 110 0.51 9.97 12.45
C SER A 110 -0.78 10.78 12.37
N MET A 111 -1.02 11.40 11.22
CA MET A 111 -2.26 12.13 10.95
C MET A 111 -3.49 11.20 11.00
N MET A 112 -3.45 10.05 10.33
CA MET A 112 -4.54 9.07 10.38
C MET A 112 -4.85 8.62 11.81
N GLU A 113 -3.82 8.32 12.62
CA GLU A 113 -4.03 7.95 14.03
C GLU A 113 -4.75 9.03 14.84
N THR A 114 -4.54 10.29 14.47
CA THR A 114 -5.14 11.43 15.16
C THR A 114 -6.58 11.70 14.71
N CYS A 115 -6.87 11.60 13.41
CA CYS A 115 -8.12 12.10 12.83
C CYS A 115 -8.94 11.09 12.03
N ILE A 116 -8.67 9.78 12.12
CA ILE A 116 -9.37 8.77 11.29
C ILE A 116 -10.90 8.82 11.42
N GLN A 117 -11.43 9.05 12.62
CA GLN A 117 -12.88 9.06 12.86
C GLN A 117 -13.54 10.23 12.15
N GLN A 118 -12.89 11.39 12.18
CA GLN A 118 -13.35 12.58 11.48
C GLN A 118 -13.23 12.40 9.96
N LEU A 119 -12.09 11.90 9.49
CA LEU A 119 -11.88 11.61 8.06
C LEU A 119 -12.87 10.56 7.55
N GLY A 120 -13.16 9.51 8.31
CA GLY A 120 -14.08 8.44 7.93
C GLY A 120 -15.54 8.89 7.78
N SER A 121 -15.90 10.07 8.27
CA SER A 121 -17.26 10.62 8.13
C SER A 121 -17.52 11.37 6.82
N LEU A 122 -16.46 11.70 6.06
CA LEU A 122 -16.58 12.41 4.77
C LEU A 122 -16.20 11.49 3.61
N GLU A 123 -17.07 11.35 2.62
CA GLU A 123 -16.83 10.44 1.49
C GLU A 123 -15.60 10.85 0.64
N ILE A 124 -15.32 12.14 0.49
CA ILE A 124 -14.11 12.61 -0.20
C ILE A 124 -12.84 12.16 0.52
N SER A 125 -12.86 12.15 1.86
CA SER A 125 -11.77 11.66 2.69
C SER A 125 -11.62 10.14 2.60
N CYS A 126 -12.73 9.38 2.59
CA CYS A 126 -12.71 7.94 2.36
C CYS A 126 -12.11 7.57 0.99
N ARG A 127 -12.49 8.29 -0.07
CA ARG A 127 -11.90 8.13 -1.41
C ARG A 127 -10.41 8.49 -1.44
N MET A 128 -10.00 9.53 -0.71
CA MET A 128 -8.59 9.91 -0.59
C MET A 128 -7.77 8.86 0.16
N ILE A 129 -8.31 8.29 1.24
CA ILE A 129 -7.71 7.15 1.96
C ILE A 129 -7.50 5.97 1.01
N ARG A 130 -8.53 5.62 0.21
CA ARG A 130 -8.43 4.54 -0.80
C ARG A 130 -7.36 4.82 -1.85
N ALA A 131 -7.19 6.07 -2.27
CA ALA A 131 -6.14 6.49 -3.20
C ALA A 131 -4.73 6.46 -2.59
N TRP A 132 -4.61 6.72 -1.29
CA TRP A 132 -3.34 6.68 -0.54
C TRP A 132 -2.85 5.24 -0.27
N VAL A 133 -3.76 4.31 0.02
CA VAL A 133 -3.41 2.93 0.42
C VAL A 133 -2.48 2.22 -0.58
N PRO A 134 -2.67 2.28 -1.90
CA PRO A 134 -1.73 1.69 -2.85
C PRO A 134 -0.31 2.22 -2.75
N ILE A 135 -0.14 3.54 -2.55
CA ILE A 135 1.17 4.17 -2.35
C ILE A 135 1.79 3.66 -1.05
N LYS A 136 1.01 3.64 0.05
CA LYS A 136 1.48 3.08 1.32
C LYS A 136 1.87 1.61 1.21
N CYS A 137 1.09 0.81 0.48
CA CYS A 137 1.39 -0.61 0.24
C CYS A 137 2.71 -0.77 -0.51
N TRP A 138 2.98 0.04 -1.55
CA TRP A 138 4.25 0.02 -2.27
C TRP A 138 5.44 0.22 -1.33
N TYR A 139 5.41 1.27 -0.49
CA TYR A 139 6.46 1.52 0.49
C TYR A 139 6.57 0.41 1.55
N SER A 140 5.45 -0.15 1.97
CA SER A 140 5.42 -1.23 2.97
C SER A 140 6.13 -2.49 2.49
N LEU A 141 6.06 -2.79 1.18
CA LEU A 141 6.72 -3.95 0.57
C LEU A 141 8.25 -3.81 0.47
N GLN A 142 8.76 -2.59 0.58
CA GLN A 142 10.20 -2.29 0.57
C GLN A 142 10.81 -2.29 1.98
N CYS A 143 9.98 -2.19 3.03
CA CYS A 143 10.41 -2.24 4.41
C CYS A 143 10.70 -3.68 4.86
N ALA A 144 11.62 -3.81 5.82
CA ALA A 144 11.83 -5.09 6.48
C ALA A 144 10.59 -5.51 7.31
N PRO A 145 10.29 -6.81 7.45
CA PRO A 145 9.06 -7.30 8.08
C PRO A 145 8.87 -6.92 9.55
N TRP A 146 9.96 -6.57 10.25
CA TRP A 146 9.96 -6.15 11.66
C TRP A 146 9.79 -4.63 11.83
N GLU A 147 9.80 -3.83 10.77
CA GLU A 147 9.55 -2.39 10.87
C GLU A 147 8.06 -2.09 10.96
N ASP A 148 7.66 -1.15 11.82
CA ASP A 148 6.26 -0.68 11.89
C ASP A 148 5.74 -0.20 10.53
N MET A 149 6.61 0.42 9.72
CA MET A 149 6.27 0.93 8.39
C MET A 149 5.98 -0.16 7.36
N SER A 150 6.37 -1.42 7.61
CA SER A 150 5.99 -2.55 6.77
C SER A 150 4.52 -2.95 6.92
N HIS A 151 3.81 -2.43 7.94
CA HIS A 151 2.37 -2.58 8.01
C HIS A 151 1.69 -1.68 6.97
N PRO A 152 0.87 -2.23 6.04
CA PRO A 152 0.18 -1.42 5.04
C PRO A 152 -0.85 -0.48 5.68
N LEU A 153 -1.43 -0.88 6.81
CA LEU A 153 -2.34 -0.06 7.60
C LEU A 153 -1.81 0.11 9.03
N PRO A 154 -1.78 1.35 9.56
CA PRO A 154 -1.52 1.67 10.97
C PRO A 154 -2.22 0.73 11.94
N MET A 155 -1.52 0.20 12.95
CA MET A 155 -2.10 -0.73 13.93
C MET A 155 -3.29 -0.11 14.67
N ARG A 156 -3.16 1.13 15.17
CA ARG A 156 -4.16 1.76 16.05
C ARG A 156 -5.47 2.07 15.34
N VAL A 157 -5.42 2.40 14.06
CA VAL A 157 -6.60 2.76 13.25
C VAL A 157 -6.93 1.71 12.18
N ARG A 158 -6.36 0.51 12.32
CA ARG A 158 -6.49 -0.58 11.35
C ARG A 158 -7.93 -0.91 11.03
N ASN A 159 -8.78 -1.09 12.05
CA ASN A 159 -10.16 -1.53 11.86
C ASN A 159 -10.98 -0.47 11.11
N ALA A 160 -10.89 0.79 11.53
CA ALA A 160 -11.53 1.90 10.82
C ALA A 160 -11.09 1.98 9.34
N LEU A 161 -9.80 1.78 9.07
CA LEU A 161 -9.30 1.74 7.69
C LEU A 161 -9.86 0.54 6.90
N TRP A 162 -10.03 -0.63 7.53
CA TRP A 162 -10.66 -1.77 6.87
C TRP A 162 -12.13 -1.52 6.54
N ASP A 163 -12.85 -0.82 7.40
CA ASP A 163 -14.25 -0.46 7.16
C ASP A 163 -14.35 0.51 5.96
N ILE A 164 -13.48 1.53 5.91
CA ILE A 164 -13.37 2.47 4.78
C ILE A 164 -13.01 1.78 3.47
N LEU A 165 -12.10 0.80 3.51
CA LEU A 165 -11.71 0.01 2.34
C LEU A 165 -12.82 -0.95 1.91
N SER A 166 -13.66 -1.42 2.83
CA SER A 166 -14.74 -2.38 2.53
C SER A 166 -16.03 -1.72 2.05
N SER A 167 -16.23 -0.42 2.29
CA SER A 167 -17.41 0.31 1.82
C SER A 167 -17.38 0.70 0.34
N SER A 168 -16.27 0.45 -0.36
CA SER A 168 -16.11 0.72 -1.79
C SER A 168 -16.48 -0.47 -2.64
N ALA A 169 -17.19 -0.23 -3.75
CA ALA A 169 -17.34 -1.23 -4.80
C ALA A 169 -15.98 -1.64 -5.41
N ASP A 170 -15.03 -0.70 -5.52
CA ASP A 170 -13.65 -1.06 -5.87
C ASP A 170 -12.90 -1.64 -4.68
N SER A 171 -12.67 -2.96 -4.73
CA SER A 171 -11.89 -3.70 -3.73
C SER A 171 -10.38 -3.75 -4.01
N SER A 172 -9.88 -3.08 -5.05
CA SER A 172 -8.45 -3.16 -5.45
C SER A 172 -7.49 -2.78 -4.32
N ALA A 173 -7.76 -1.66 -3.63
CA ALA A 173 -6.96 -1.19 -2.49
C ALA A 173 -7.05 -2.15 -1.28
N LYS A 174 -8.24 -2.70 -1.01
CA LYS A 174 -8.46 -3.71 0.05
C LYS A 174 -7.61 -4.95 -0.21
N LEU A 175 -7.68 -5.51 -1.42
CA LEU A 175 -6.91 -6.69 -1.80
C LEU A 175 -5.40 -6.46 -1.74
N LEU A 176 -4.93 -5.29 -2.20
CA LEU A 176 -3.52 -4.95 -2.13
C LEU A 176 -3.04 -4.84 -0.67
N ALA A 177 -3.84 -4.23 0.21
CA ALA A 177 -3.53 -4.16 1.64
C ALA A 177 -3.54 -5.56 2.29
N LEU A 178 -4.49 -6.44 1.93
CA LEU A 178 -4.53 -7.82 2.42
C LEU A 178 -3.30 -8.61 1.94
N PHE A 179 -2.93 -8.50 0.66
CA PHE A 179 -1.71 -9.10 0.11
C PHE A 179 -0.45 -8.65 0.85
N CYS A 180 -0.28 -7.34 1.07
CA CYS A 180 0.87 -6.82 1.80
C CYS A 180 0.89 -7.31 3.25
N THR A 181 -0.28 -7.39 3.89
CA THR A 181 -0.42 -7.90 5.26
C THR A 181 -0.05 -9.38 5.32
N ALA A 182 -0.55 -10.21 4.39
CA ALA A 182 -0.21 -11.63 4.30
C ALA A 182 1.30 -11.84 4.09
N ARG A 183 1.91 -11.11 3.15
CA ARG A 183 3.35 -11.18 2.89
C ARG A 183 4.16 -10.84 4.14
N LYS A 184 3.82 -9.73 4.82
CA LYS A 184 4.51 -9.33 6.06
C LYS A 184 4.44 -10.44 7.10
N LEU A 185 3.23 -10.90 7.43
CA LEU A 185 3.02 -11.90 8.47
C LEU A 185 3.69 -13.24 8.12
N SER A 186 3.65 -13.66 6.85
CA SER A 186 4.34 -14.84 6.35
C SER A 186 5.86 -14.70 6.51
N MET A 187 6.44 -13.57 6.11
CA MET A 187 7.87 -13.29 6.31
C MET A 187 8.24 -13.26 7.80
N GLN A 188 7.41 -12.67 8.65
CA GLN A 188 7.63 -12.69 10.10
C GLN A 188 7.61 -14.10 10.67
N LEU A 189 6.64 -14.93 10.28
CA LEU A 189 6.54 -16.32 10.73
C LEU A 189 7.76 -17.16 10.30
N ILE A 190 8.16 -17.06 9.03
CA ILE A 190 9.38 -17.71 8.52
C ILE A 190 10.59 -17.24 9.34
N PHE A 191 10.67 -15.94 9.59
CA PHE A 191 11.79 -15.35 10.32
C PHE A 191 11.84 -15.82 11.79
N CYS A 192 10.70 -15.85 12.49
CA CYS A 192 10.58 -16.40 13.85
C CYS A 192 11.04 -17.86 13.91
N ARG A 193 10.67 -18.68 12.92
CA ARG A 193 11.06 -20.10 12.87
C ARG A 193 12.54 -20.31 12.57
N LEU A 194 13.12 -19.49 11.69
CA LEU A 194 14.53 -19.63 11.31
C LEU A 194 15.48 -19.05 12.35
N VAL A 195 15.15 -17.89 12.91
CA VAL A 195 16.06 -17.08 13.72
C VAL A 195 15.71 -17.15 15.21
N GLY A 196 14.52 -17.64 15.56
CA GLY A 196 13.97 -17.63 16.90
C GLY A 196 13.08 -16.41 17.13
N THR A 197 12.40 -16.37 18.27
CA THR A 197 11.50 -15.25 18.66
C THR A 197 12.12 -14.30 19.68
N ASP A 198 13.31 -14.62 20.17
CA ASP A 198 13.99 -13.83 21.20
C ASP A 198 15.49 -13.65 20.92
N VAL A 199 16.07 -12.68 21.63
CA VAL A 199 17.49 -12.36 21.54
C VAL A 199 18.40 -13.37 22.24
N SER A 200 17.83 -14.29 23.03
CA SER A 200 18.59 -15.40 23.62
C SER A 200 18.83 -16.54 22.63
N SER A 201 18.12 -16.56 21.50
CA SER A 201 18.39 -17.45 20.38
C SER A 201 19.83 -17.24 19.88
N LYS A 202 20.63 -18.32 19.94
CA LYS A 202 21.98 -18.33 19.37
C LYS A 202 21.97 -17.98 17.87
N THR A 203 20.93 -18.42 17.16
CA THR A 203 20.75 -18.15 15.74
C THR A 203 20.50 -16.65 15.50
N TYR A 204 19.67 -16.02 16.33
CA TYR A 204 19.48 -14.56 16.30
C TYR A 204 20.78 -13.81 16.52
N CYS A 205 21.54 -14.15 17.56
CA CYS A 205 22.82 -13.51 17.85
C CYS A 205 23.81 -13.65 16.69
N SER A 206 23.90 -14.83 16.07
CA SER A 206 24.76 -15.06 14.92
C SER A 206 24.32 -14.26 13.69
N TRP A 207 23.02 -14.30 13.35
CA TRP A 207 22.46 -13.57 12.21
C TRP A 207 22.57 -12.05 12.38
N SER A 208 22.25 -11.54 13.56
CA SER A 208 22.38 -10.12 13.91
C SER A 208 23.82 -9.64 13.79
N ARG A 209 24.79 -10.44 14.28
CA ARG A 209 26.21 -10.15 14.12
C ARG A 209 26.63 -10.12 12.64
N GLN A 210 26.15 -11.06 11.83
CA GLN A 210 26.43 -11.08 10.39
C GLN A 210 25.87 -9.85 9.68
N LEU A 211 24.65 -9.41 10.02
CA LEU A 211 24.09 -8.18 9.47
C LEU A 211 24.94 -6.95 9.81
N GLN A 212 25.36 -6.83 11.07
CA GLN A 212 26.19 -5.72 11.53
C GLN A 212 27.56 -5.70 10.81
N LEU A 213 28.12 -6.86 10.49
CA LEU A 213 29.35 -6.96 9.69
C LEU A 213 29.18 -6.49 8.24
N THR A 214 27.94 -6.46 7.73
CA THR A 214 27.59 -5.95 6.39
C THR A 214 27.08 -4.50 6.42
N GLU A 215 27.32 -3.76 7.51
CA GLU A 215 26.83 -2.40 7.74
C GLU A 215 25.29 -2.27 7.76
N ASN A 216 24.58 -3.40 7.82
CA ASN A 216 23.13 -3.42 7.96
C ASN A 216 22.74 -3.35 9.44
N GLN A 217 21.72 -2.55 9.77
CA GLN A 217 21.19 -2.51 11.12
C GLN A 217 20.36 -3.75 11.40
N ALA A 218 20.79 -4.54 12.38
CA ALA A 218 19.95 -5.58 12.97
C ALA A 218 18.71 -4.95 13.62
N PRO A 219 17.56 -5.66 13.65
CA PRO A 219 16.36 -5.18 14.31
C PRO A 219 16.63 -4.86 15.78
N LYS A 220 16.00 -3.78 16.27
CA LYS A 220 15.95 -3.52 17.70
C LYS A 220 15.22 -4.67 18.39
N GLN A 221 15.67 -5.05 19.58
CA GLN A 221 15.09 -6.16 20.35
C GLN A 221 13.57 -6.03 20.52
N GLU A 222 13.07 -4.83 20.79
CA GLU A 222 11.64 -4.55 20.94
C GLU A 222 10.86 -4.84 19.65
N ALA A 223 11.37 -4.39 18.50
CA ALA A 223 10.75 -4.64 17.20
C ALA A 223 10.78 -6.11 16.81
N PHE A 224 11.81 -6.84 17.25
CA PHE A 224 11.94 -8.27 17.03
C PHE A 224 10.98 -9.09 17.91
N ALA A 225 10.83 -8.73 19.18
CA ALA A 225 9.94 -9.40 20.13
C ALA A 225 8.46 -8.95 20.02
N ALA A 226 8.17 -7.93 19.21
CA ALA A 226 6.83 -7.32 19.12
C ALA A 226 5.74 -8.26 18.56
N MET A 227 6.10 -9.39 17.95
CA MET A 227 5.15 -10.34 17.38
C MET A 227 5.62 -11.77 17.60
N SER A 228 4.81 -12.57 18.30
CA SER A 228 5.07 -14.00 18.46
C SER A 228 4.68 -14.78 17.21
N GLU A 229 5.16 -16.03 17.10
CA GLU A 229 4.70 -16.97 16.08
C GLU A 229 3.17 -17.15 16.12
N GLN A 230 2.60 -17.25 17.33
CA GLN A 230 1.15 -17.39 17.49
C GLN A 230 0.39 -16.17 16.98
N ASP A 231 0.89 -14.96 17.23
CA ASP A 231 0.29 -13.73 16.71
C ASP A 231 0.32 -13.68 15.18
N ALA A 232 1.42 -14.16 14.57
CA ALA A 232 1.54 -14.25 13.13
C ALA A 232 0.50 -15.23 12.55
N ILE A 233 0.36 -16.42 13.14
CA ILE A 233 -0.63 -17.43 12.73
C ILE A 233 -2.06 -16.89 12.84
N VAL A 234 -2.41 -16.28 13.98
CA VAL A 234 -3.73 -15.65 14.18
C VAL A 234 -3.95 -14.53 13.17
N GLY A 235 -2.94 -13.71 12.90
CA GLY A 235 -3.00 -12.67 11.87
C GLY A 235 -3.26 -13.23 10.47
N LEU A 236 -2.59 -14.31 10.08
CA LEU A 236 -2.81 -14.97 8.79
C LEU A 236 -4.23 -15.54 8.67
N ALA A 237 -4.75 -16.13 9.74
CA ALA A 237 -6.14 -16.61 9.78
C ALA A 237 -7.16 -15.46 9.60
N ILE A 238 -6.93 -14.31 10.22
CA ILE A 238 -7.77 -13.11 10.03
C ILE A 238 -7.70 -12.61 8.58
N VAL A 239 -6.51 -12.61 7.97
CA VAL A 239 -6.34 -12.22 6.57
C VAL A 239 -7.09 -13.19 5.65
N ARG A 240 -6.98 -14.50 5.88
CA ARG A 240 -7.70 -15.54 5.14
C ARG A 240 -9.21 -15.35 5.23
N ALA A 241 -9.75 -15.18 6.44
CA ALA A 241 -11.19 -14.93 6.62
C ALA A 241 -11.69 -13.71 5.83
N ARG A 242 -10.88 -12.65 5.73
CA ARG A 242 -11.23 -11.44 4.96
C ARG A 242 -11.09 -11.63 3.45
N LEU A 243 -10.17 -12.48 3.01
CA LEU A 243 -10.04 -12.87 1.61
C LEU A 243 -11.23 -13.73 1.20
N ASP A 244 -11.63 -14.70 2.03
CA ASP A 244 -12.81 -15.54 1.83
C ASP A 244 -14.07 -14.67 1.76
N GLN A 245 -14.26 -13.77 2.73
CA GLN A 245 -15.35 -12.80 2.68
C GLN A 245 -15.35 -11.97 1.40
N TRP A 246 -14.20 -11.50 0.93
CA TRP A 246 -14.13 -10.76 -0.33
C TRP A 246 -14.56 -11.62 -1.52
N HIS A 247 -14.06 -12.85 -1.60
CA HIS A 247 -14.35 -13.79 -2.68
C HIS A 247 -15.84 -14.17 -2.74
N ASP A 248 -16.47 -14.41 -1.59
CA ASP A 248 -17.88 -14.80 -1.50
C ASP A 248 -18.86 -13.69 -1.91
N HIS A 249 -18.41 -12.42 -1.83
CA HIS A 249 -19.21 -11.25 -2.23
C HIS A 249 -18.87 -10.74 -3.63
N GLN A 250 -18.06 -11.46 -4.43
CA GLN A 250 -17.76 -11.05 -5.80
C GLN A 250 -18.95 -11.29 -6.73
N GLU A 251 -19.17 -10.32 -7.63
CA GLU A 251 -20.10 -10.52 -8.73
C GLU A 251 -19.57 -11.62 -9.67
N VAL A 252 -20.50 -12.37 -10.27
CA VAL A 252 -20.17 -13.46 -11.21
C VAL A 252 -19.33 -12.96 -12.40
N SER A 253 -19.51 -11.70 -12.80
CA SER A 253 -18.76 -11.01 -13.86
C SER A 253 -17.26 -10.84 -13.54
N ASP A 254 -16.93 -10.65 -12.26
CA ASP A 254 -15.55 -10.43 -11.79
C ASP A 254 -14.81 -11.74 -11.48
N MET A 255 -15.52 -12.86 -11.51
CA MET A 255 -14.97 -14.19 -11.28
C MET A 255 -14.38 -14.81 -12.56
N PRO A 256 -13.29 -15.60 -12.44
CA PRO A 256 -12.74 -16.28 -13.59
C PRO A 256 -13.73 -17.32 -14.15
N THR A 257 -13.80 -17.40 -15.47
CA THR A 257 -14.46 -18.51 -16.17
C THR A 257 -13.40 -19.47 -16.70
N VAL A 258 -13.65 -20.77 -16.60
CA VAL A 258 -12.78 -21.78 -17.20
C VAL A 258 -13.12 -21.85 -18.69
N LYS A 259 -12.14 -21.57 -19.57
CA LYS A 259 -12.32 -21.91 -21.00
C LYS A 259 -12.43 -23.43 -21.13
N ALA A 260 -13.63 -23.92 -21.43
CA ALA A 260 -13.78 -25.27 -21.93
C ALA A 260 -13.00 -25.36 -23.25
N LYS A 261 -11.96 -26.20 -23.30
CA LYS A 261 -11.28 -26.51 -24.56
C LYS A 261 -12.29 -27.22 -25.46
N SER A 262 -12.87 -26.51 -26.41
CA SER A 262 -13.66 -27.10 -27.48
C SER A 262 -12.73 -27.91 -28.38
N ALA A 263 -12.62 -29.22 -28.12
CA ALA A 263 -12.29 -30.33 -29.03
C ALA A 263 -11.31 -31.35 -28.38
N PRO A 264 -11.65 -32.65 -28.36
CA PRO A 264 -10.71 -33.70 -28.02
C PRO A 264 -9.81 -33.95 -29.25
N GLN A 265 -8.55 -33.55 -29.20
CA GLN A 265 -7.55 -34.02 -30.16
C GLN A 265 -6.67 -35.10 -29.50
N GLN A 266 -7.03 -36.34 -29.85
CA GLN A 266 -6.28 -37.60 -29.81
C GLN A 266 -5.80 -38.15 -28.44
N PRO A 267 -5.89 -39.49 -28.25
CA PRO A 267 -5.51 -40.14 -27.02
C PRO A 267 -3.98 -40.20 -26.93
N GLN A 268 -3.37 -39.26 -26.21
CA GLN A 268 -1.98 -39.41 -25.79
C GLN A 268 -1.90 -40.09 -24.42
N VAL A 269 -1.00 -41.07 -24.39
CA VAL A 269 -0.62 -41.99 -23.33
C VAL A 269 -0.70 -41.36 -21.93
N SER A 270 -1.42 -42.06 -21.06
CA SER A 270 -1.72 -41.71 -19.68
C SER A 270 -0.47 -41.53 -18.80
N LEU A 271 -0.14 -40.27 -18.51
CA LEU A 271 0.59 -39.87 -17.30
C LEU A 271 -0.42 -39.53 -16.18
N PRO A 272 -0.07 -39.73 -14.89
CA PRO A 272 -0.99 -39.51 -13.78
C PRO A 272 -1.50 -38.07 -13.78
N ARG A 273 -2.81 -37.93 -13.57
CA ARG A 273 -3.61 -36.69 -13.65
C ARG A 273 -2.94 -35.49 -12.98
N SER A 274 -2.14 -34.73 -13.73
CA SER A 274 -1.97 -33.31 -13.45
C SER A 274 -3.33 -32.66 -13.70
N ILE A 275 -3.87 -31.94 -12.72
CA ILE A 275 -5.12 -31.19 -12.87
C ILE A 275 -4.97 -30.29 -14.10
N GLN A 276 -5.57 -30.68 -15.22
CA GLN A 276 -5.64 -29.86 -16.43
C GLN A 276 -6.68 -28.77 -16.20
N SER A 277 -6.36 -27.76 -15.39
CA SER A 277 -7.14 -26.54 -15.36
C SER A 277 -6.90 -25.80 -16.68
N GLY A 278 -7.97 -25.60 -17.46
CA GLY A 278 -7.91 -24.71 -18.63
C GLY A 278 -7.49 -23.29 -18.20
N PRO A 279 -6.97 -22.46 -19.12
CA PRO A 279 -6.60 -21.09 -18.78
C PRO A 279 -7.83 -20.33 -18.26
N LEU A 280 -7.65 -19.63 -17.14
CA LEU A 280 -8.68 -18.76 -16.57
C LEU A 280 -8.89 -17.56 -17.49
N VAL A 281 -10.15 -17.20 -17.72
CA VAL A 281 -10.53 -16.02 -18.50
C VAL A 281 -11.29 -15.04 -17.63
N PHE A 282 -10.89 -13.77 -17.73
CA PHE A 282 -11.48 -12.66 -17.00
C PHE A 282 -12.09 -11.67 -17.99
N GLN A 283 -13.17 -11.00 -17.57
CA GLN A 283 -13.84 -9.99 -18.39
C GLN A 283 -13.03 -8.70 -18.53
N SER A 284 -12.12 -8.43 -17.58
CA SER A 284 -11.26 -7.25 -17.61
C SER A 284 -9.85 -7.53 -17.06
N PRO A 285 -8.83 -6.76 -17.46
CA PRO A 285 -7.50 -6.80 -16.83
C PRO A 285 -7.56 -6.49 -15.32
N ARG A 286 -8.52 -5.67 -14.89
CA ARG A 286 -8.71 -5.31 -13.47
C ARG A 286 -9.19 -6.50 -12.66
N SER A 287 -10.19 -7.23 -13.13
CA SER A 287 -10.71 -8.44 -12.46
C SER A 287 -9.61 -9.51 -12.38
N ALA A 288 -8.84 -9.70 -13.47
CA ALA A 288 -7.67 -10.59 -13.47
C ALA A 288 -6.62 -10.19 -12.43
N SER A 289 -6.29 -8.90 -12.35
CA SER A 289 -5.32 -8.37 -11.40
C SER A 289 -5.79 -8.53 -9.94
N ASN A 290 -7.07 -8.27 -9.68
CA ASN A 290 -7.68 -8.47 -8.36
C ASN A 290 -7.67 -9.94 -7.95
N TYR A 291 -8.07 -10.84 -8.85
CA TYR A 291 -8.06 -12.27 -8.58
C TYR A 291 -6.65 -12.82 -8.36
N LEU A 292 -5.65 -12.32 -9.10
CA LEU A 292 -4.24 -12.66 -8.86
C LEU A 292 -3.78 -12.21 -7.46
N ARG A 293 -4.13 -10.99 -7.04
CA ARG A 293 -3.82 -10.51 -5.67
C ARG A 293 -4.49 -11.39 -4.62
N TYR A 294 -5.75 -11.78 -4.83
CA TYR A 294 -6.47 -12.70 -3.96
C TYR A 294 -5.74 -14.04 -3.84
N LEU A 295 -5.44 -14.71 -4.96
CA LEU A 295 -4.76 -16.00 -4.95
C LEU A 295 -3.37 -15.93 -4.32
N ALA A 296 -2.60 -14.88 -4.63
CA ALA A 296 -1.28 -14.69 -4.05
C ALA A 296 -1.37 -14.45 -2.53
N ALA A 297 -2.35 -13.67 -2.07
CA ALA A 297 -2.58 -13.42 -0.66
C ALA A 297 -3.05 -14.70 0.07
N GLN A 298 -3.93 -15.50 -0.54
CA GLN A 298 -4.36 -16.81 -0.01
C GLN A 298 -3.18 -17.77 0.12
N ALA A 299 -2.33 -17.83 -0.90
CA ALA A 299 -1.15 -18.69 -0.89
C ALA A 299 -0.14 -18.29 0.20
N LEU A 300 0.02 -16.98 0.47
CA LEU A 300 0.85 -16.46 1.56
C LEU A 300 0.22 -16.66 2.94
N ALA A 301 -1.12 -16.67 3.01
CA ALA A 301 -1.87 -16.86 4.25
C ALA A 301 -2.13 -18.34 4.60
N SER A 302 -1.77 -19.28 3.72
CA SER A 302 -1.84 -20.70 4.01
C SER A 302 -0.67 -21.14 4.90
N THR A 303 -0.99 -21.75 6.04
CA THR A 303 -0.01 -22.35 6.96
C THR A 303 0.45 -23.73 6.49
N GLU A 304 -0.29 -24.39 5.59
CA GLU A 304 0.03 -25.73 5.06
C GLU A 304 1.37 -25.79 4.32
N ARG A 305 1.87 -24.65 3.82
CA ARG A 305 3.18 -24.56 3.15
C ARG A 305 4.35 -24.43 4.12
N LEU A 306 4.08 -24.20 5.39
CA LEU A 306 5.06 -23.91 6.41
C LEU A 306 5.24 -25.10 7.37
N GLU A 307 4.39 -26.11 7.28
CA GLU A 307 4.53 -27.43 7.92
C GLU A 307 5.44 -28.34 7.09
#